data_AF-A0A969C8K2-F1
#
_entry.id   AF-A0A969C8K2-F1
#
_cell.length_a   1.000
_cell.length_b   1.000
_cell.length_c   1.000
_cell.angle_alpha   90.00
_cell.angle_beta   90.00
_cell.angle_gamma   90.00
#
_symmetry.space_group_name_H-M   'P 1'
#
loop_
_entity.id
_entity.type
_entity.pdbx_description
1 polymer ?
#
loop_
_entity_poly.entity_id
_entity_poly.type
_entity_poly.pdbx_seq_one_letter_code
_entity_poly.pdbx_strand_id
1 'polypeptide(L)'
;MALFTGASGGTPTDASAGAFQSFLDVSSSSLDLNALEQAFEGSALKIVVNAGDQLDFNWAFLPASFTELDYAFSVFNGAVTNLANTFATGSFSQTFASSGLFSIGLVDIGDTEGDSILTLNGASYTPVPTPALLPGLICLGLSVVRKRKQQSA
;
A
#
# COMPACT_ATOMS: atom_id res chain seq x y z
N MET A 1 7.54 10.39 15.11
CA MET A 1 6.12 10.34 14.73
C MET A 1 6.06 10.75 13.27
N ALA A 2 5.74 9.82 12.36
CA ALA A 2 5.62 10.13 10.94
C ALA A 2 4.23 10.73 10.70
N LEU A 3 4.21 11.94 10.12
CA LEU A 3 3.01 12.62 9.66
C LEU A 3 3.03 12.58 8.14
N PHE A 4 2.00 12.01 7.53
CA PHE A 4 1.74 12.17 6.11
C PHE A 4 0.49 13.02 5.95
N THR A 5 0.57 14.03 5.09
CA THR A 5 -0.57 14.84 4.67
C THR A 5 -0.67 14.74 3.16
N GLY A 6 -1.75 14.16 2.67
CA GLY A 6 -2.15 14.25 1.27
C GLY A 6 -3.14 15.39 1.10
N ALA A 7 -3.00 16.16 0.03
CA ALA A 7 -3.96 17.13 -0.46
C ALA A 7 -4.20 16.86 -1.96
N SER A 8 -5.35 17.26 -2.48
CA SER A 8 -5.74 16.98 -3.86
C SER A 8 -5.98 18.21 -4.74
N GLY A 9 -6.20 19.41 -4.19
CA GLY A 9 -6.54 20.62 -4.96
C GLY A 9 -5.36 21.30 -5.67
N GLY A 10 -4.39 20.54 -6.15
CA GLY A 10 -3.28 21.05 -6.96
C GLY A 10 -3.39 20.56 -8.39
N THR A 11 -3.38 21.49 -9.37
CA THR A 11 -3.32 21.14 -10.81
C THR A 11 -2.33 20.00 -11.03
N PRO A 12 -2.69 18.92 -11.74
CA PRO A 12 -1.86 17.72 -11.79
C PRO A 12 -0.59 18.09 -12.54
N THR A 13 0.54 18.21 -11.84
CA THR A 13 1.76 18.70 -12.48
C THR A 13 2.41 17.65 -13.38
N ASP A 14 2.11 16.35 -13.20
CA ASP A 14 3.00 15.30 -13.74
C ASP A 14 2.33 13.96 -14.18
N ALA A 15 1.02 13.89 -14.41
CA ALA A 15 0.39 12.60 -14.75
C ALA A 15 -0.58 12.66 -15.93
N SER A 16 -0.44 11.73 -16.88
CA SER A 16 -1.46 11.48 -17.90
C SER A 16 -2.75 10.95 -17.26
N ALA A 17 -3.90 11.16 -17.91
CA ALA A 17 -5.17 10.56 -17.47
C ALA A 17 -5.00 9.06 -17.14
N GLY A 18 -5.46 8.63 -15.95
CA GLY A 18 -5.34 7.26 -15.46
C GLY A 18 -3.98 6.88 -14.85
N ALA A 19 -2.99 7.77 -14.84
CA ALA A 19 -1.68 7.49 -14.23
C ALA A 19 -1.76 7.28 -12.71
N PHE A 20 -2.71 7.93 -12.01
CA PHE A 20 -2.91 7.73 -10.58
C PHE A 20 -3.43 6.32 -10.28
N GLN A 21 -4.45 5.87 -11.01
CA GLN A 21 -4.99 4.51 -10.91
C GLN A 21 -3.94 3.47 -11.33
N SER A 22 -3.17 3.74 -12.37
CA SER A 22 -2.05 2.89 -12.77
C SER A 22 -0.95 2.84 -11.69
N PHE A 23 -0.65 3.95 -11.02
CA PHE A 23 0.26 3.96 -9.89
C PHE A 23 -0.25 2.99 -8.83
N LEU A 24 -1.53 3.06 -8.48
CA LEU A 24 -2.21 2.23 -7.47
C LEU A 24 -2.39 0.74 -7.83
N ASP A 25 -2.06 0.33 -9.06
CA ASP A 25 -2.28 -1.02 -9.58
C ASP A 25 -3.77 -1.42 -9.55
N VAL A 26 -4.64 -0.48 -9.93
CA VAL A 26 -6.10 -0.68 -10.07
C VAL A 26 -6.55 -0.34 -11.49
N SER A 27 -7.77 -0.76 -11.87
CA SER A 27 -8.32 -0.37 -13.18
C SER A 27 -8.56 1.14 -13.25
N SER A 28 -8.54 1.71 -14.46
CA SER A 28 -8.68 3.16 -14.65
C SER A 28 -9.96 3.76 -14.07
N SER A 29 -11.02 2.95 -13.90
CA SER A 29 -12.29 3.37 -13.32
C SER A 29 -12.53 2.87 -11.90
N SER A 30 -11.52 2.26 -11.26
CA SER A 30 -11.69 1.67 -9.91
C SER A 30 -11.93 2.71 -8.82
N LEU A 31 -11.59 3.97 -9.08
CA LEU A 31 -11.84 5.08 -8.16
C LEU A 31 -13.06 5.93 -8.56
N ASP A 32 -13.67 5.66 -9.71
CA ASP A 32 -14.86 6.38 -10.14
C ASP A 32 -16.08 5.91 -9.32
N LEU A 33 -16.99 6.83 -8.99
CA LEU A 33 -18.27 6.45 -8.38
C LEU A 33 -19.25 5.97 -9.44
N ASN A 34 -19.23 6.61 -10.61
CA ASN A 34 -19.97 6.20 -11.81
C ASN A 34 -19.44 6.93 -13.05
N ALA A 35 -20.10 6.75 -14.19
CA ALA A 35 -19.68 7.34 -15.46
C ALA A 35 -19.70 8.88 -15.51
N LEU A 36 -20.46 9.54 -14.63
CA LEU A 36 -20.57 11.00 -14.52
C LEU A 36 -19.70 11.57 -13.38
N GLU A 37 -19.37 10.74 -12.39
CA GLU A 37 -18.62 11.08 -11.19
C GLU A 37 -17.30 10.29 -11.21
N GLN A 38 -16.37 10.78 -12.04
CA GLN A 38 -15.07 10.15 -12.28
C GLN A 38 -14.02 10.70 -11.31
N ALA A 39 -12.98 9.91 -11.06
CA ALA A 39 -11.80 10.35 -10.32
C ALA A 39 -10.89 11.25 -11.18
N PHE A 40 -10.59 12.46 -10.69
CA PHE A 40 -9.78 13.45 -11.41
C PHE A 40 -8.38 13.58 -10.84
N GLU A 41 -8.30 13.91 -9.54
CA GLU A 41 -7.04 14.22 -8.86
C GLU A 41 -6.95 13.44 -7.55
N GLY A 42 -5.76 13.32 -6.98
CA GLY A 42 -5.59 12.57 -5.76
C GLY A 42 -4.16 12.42 -5.31
N SER A 43 -4.00 11.95 -4.08
CA SER A 43 -2.71 11.65 -3.49
C SER A 43 -2.77 10.33 -2.75
N ALA A 44 -1.69 9.56 -2.85
CA ALA A 44 -1.61 8.27 -2.16
C ALA A 44 -0.18 7.92 -1.80
N LEU A 45 -0.04 7.28 -0.64
CA LEU A 45 1.17 6.57 -0.25
C LEU A 45 1.01 5.10 -0.68
N LYS A 46 2.10 4.49 -1.18
CA LYS A 46 2.17 3.06 -1.49
C LYS A 46 3.38 2.42 -0.83
N ILE A 47 3.18 1.24 -0.25
CA ILE A 47 4.22 0.41 0.34
C ILE A 47 4.09 -1.05 -0.11
N VAL A 48 5.20 -1.78 -0.05
CA VAL A 48 5.20 -3.24 -0.18
C VAL A 48 5.02 -3.83 1.21
N VAL A 49 4.13 -4.81 1.34
CA VAL A 49 3.91 -5.57 2.57
C VAL A 49 4.09 -7.05 2.29
N ASN A 50 4.53 -7.79 3.30
CA ASN A 50 4.69 -9.23 3.28
C ASN A 50 3.62 -9.92 4.12
N ALA A 51 3.37 -11.19 3.83
CA ALA A 51 2.52 -12.02 4.67
C ALA A 51 3.04 -12.04 6.13
N GLY A 52 2.14 -11.67 7.04
CA GLY A 52 2.28 -11.54 8.48
C GLY A 52 2.78 -10.18 8.96
N ASP A 53 3.16 -9.26 8.06
CA ASP A 53 3.53 -7.90 8.48
C ASP A 53 2.35 -7.23 9.17
N GLN A 54 2.63 -6.38 10.15
CA GLN A 54 1.62 -5.58 10.83
C GLN A 54 1.81 -4.10 10.52
N LEU A 55 0.72 -3.43 10.13
CA LEU A 55 0.65 -1.99 9.92
C LEU A 55 -0.45 -1.39 10.79
N ASP A 56 -0.08 -0.37 11.55
CA ASP A 56 -0.98 0.37 12.43
C ASP A 56 -0.82 1.87 12.20
N PHE A 57 -1.93 2.61 12.12
CA PHE A 57 -1.92 4.08 12.10
C PHE A 57 -3.30 4.65 12.45
N ASN A 58 -3.35 5.91 12.86
CA ASN A 58 -4.58 6.69 12.93
C ASN A 58 -4.70 7.56 11.67
N TRP A 59 -5.93 7.82 11.24
CA TRP A 59 -6.21 8.66 10.10
C TRP A 59 -7.33 9.68 10.39
N ALA A 60 -7.29 10.79 9.67
CA ALA A 60 -8.33 11.81 9.66
C ALA A 60 -8.52 12.32 8.24
N PHE A 61 -9.76 12.28 7.76
CA PHE A 61 -10.17 12.83 6.47
C PHE A 61 -11.00 14.09 6.68
N LEU A 62 -10.62 15.16 6.00
CA LEU A 62 -11.35 16.43 5.94
C LEU A 62 -11.66 16.71 4.47
N PRO A 63 -12.92 16.56 4.02
CA PRO A 63 -13.29 16.89 2.65
C PRO A 63 -13.26 18.41 2.45
N ALA A 64 -13.02 18.88 1.23
CA ALA A 64 -13.04 20.32 0.95
C ALA A 64 -14.44 20.92 1.11
N SER A 65 -15.49 20.15 0.76
CA SER A 65 -16.89 20.44 1.03
C SER A 65 -17.68 19.22 1.50
N PHE A 66 -18.80 19.47 2.18
CA PHE A 66 -19.75 18.41 2.57
C PHE A 66 -20.68 17.97 1.43
N THR A 67 -20.63 18.65 0.28
CA THR A 67 -21.42 18.31 -0.91
C THR A 67 -20.59 17.68 -2.02
N GLU A 68 -19.26 17.74 -1.90
CA GLU A 68 -18.33 17.05 -2.80
C GLU A 68 -18.31 15.55 -2.49
N LEU A 69 -17.89 14.79 -3.50
CA LEU A 69 -17.90 13.33 -3.46
C LEU A 69 -16.51 12.74 -3.25
N ASP A 70 -15.54 13.60 -2.92
CA ASP A 70 -14.18 13.24 -2.57
C ASP A 70 -14.16 12.22 -1.44
N TYR A 71 -13.20 11.30 -1.51
CA TYR A 71 -13.11 10.28 -0.48
C TYR A 71 -11.70 9.79 -0.21
N ALA A 72 -11.47 9.44 1.05
CA ALA A 72 -10.31 8.68 1.47
C ALA A 72 -10.54 7.19 1.20
N PHE A 73 -9.48 6.49 0.78
CA PHE A 73 -9.52 5.08 0.44
C PHE A 73 -8.24 4.36 0.83
N SER A 74 -8.33 3.03 0.88
CA SER A 74 -7.17 2.14 0.85
C SER A 74 -7.24 1.18 -0.33
N VAL A 75 -6.09 0.68 -0.75
CA VAL A 75 -5.96 -0.35 -1.78
C VAL A 75 -5.08 -1.46 -1.24
N PHE A 76 -5.55 -2.70 -1.35
CA PHE A 76 -4.70 -3.88 -1.11
C PHE A 76 -4.86 -4.87 -2.26
N ASN A 77 -3.75 -5.17 -2.95
CA ASN A 77 -3.74 -6.06 -4.12
C ASN A 77 -4.85 -5.74 -5.14
N GLY A 78 -4.95 -4.47 -5.50
CA GLY A 78 -5.91 -3.97 -6.49
C GLY A 78 -7.35 -3.81 -5.98
N ALA A 79 -7.66 -4.24 -4.75
CA ALA A 79 -8.99 -4.06 -4.16
C ALA A 79 -9.08 -2.71 -3.45
N VAL A 80 -9.95 -1.82 -3.96
CA VAL A 80 -10.24 -0.51 -3.37
C VAL A 80 -11.25 -0.67 -2.22
N THR A 81 -10.97 -0.02 -1.09
CA THR A 81 -11.90 0.11 0.04
C THR A 81 -12.09 1.59 0.34
N ASN A 82 -13.33 2.07 0.31
CA ASN A 82 -13.67 3.41 0.76
C ASN A 82 -13.54 3.48 2.29
N LEU A 83 -12.81 4.48 2.79
CA LEU A 83 -12.65 4.74 4.22
C LEU A 83 -13.62 5.79 4.73
N ALA A 84 -13.76 6.89 4.00
CA ALA A 84 -14.70 7.97 4.30
C ALA A 84 -14.90 8.88 3.08
N ASN A 85 -16.12 9.38 2.92
CA ASN A 85 -16.53 10.40 1.96
C ASN A 85 -17.09 11.67 2.65
N THR A 86 -16.96 11.74 3.97
CA THR A 86 -17.29 12.91 4.80
C THR A 86 -16.22 13.07 5.86
N PHE A 87 -16.20 14.19 6.58
CA PHE A 87 -15.29 14.35 7.71
C PHE A 87 -15.36 13.16 8.67
N ALA A 88 -14.22 12.49 8.85
CA ALA A 88 -14.14 11.28 9.66
C ALA A 88 -12.73 11.07 10.19
N THR A 89 -12.64 10.37 11.31
CA THR A 89 -11.38 9.88 11.86
C THR A 89 -11.49 8.39 12.14
N GLY A 90 -10.36 7.70 12.13
CA GLY A 90 -10.34 6.28 12.42
C GLY A 90 -8.95 5.76 12.74
N SER A 91 -8.91 4.47 13.04
CA SER A 91 -7.68 3.71 13.22
C SER A 91 -7.64 2.57 12.23
N PHE A 92 -6.48 2.32 11.66
CA PHE A 92 -6.18 1.16 10.84
C PHE A 92 -5.21 0.28 11.62
N SER A 93 -5.51 -1.02 11.69
CA SER A 93 -4.65 -2.04 12.28
C SER A 93 -4.87 -3.33 11.50
N GLN A 94 -3.84 -3.76 10.78
CA GLN A 94 -3.93 -4.94 9.92
C GLN A 94 -2.66 -5.78 10.02
N THR A 95 -2.85 -7.08 10.23
CA THR A 95 -1.84 -8.10 9.90
C THR A 95 -2.13 -8.64 8.51
N PHE A 96 -1.21 -8.49 7.57
CA PHE A 96 -1.44 -8.90 6.19
C PHE A 96 -1.39 -10.43 6.05
N ALA A 97 -2.43 -11.05 5.51
CA ALA A 97 -2.44 -12.51 5.32
C ALA A 97 -1.61 -12.98 4.11
N SER A 98 -1.32 -12.06 3.19
CA SER A 98 -0.56 -12.30 1.96
C SER A 98 0.37 -11.13 1.69
N SER A 99 1.47 -11.38 0.96
CA SER A 99 2.31 -10.30 0.45
C SER A 99 1.59 -9.53 -0.66
N GLY A 100 1.95 -8.26 -0.84
CA GLY A 100 1.26 -7.39 -1.78
C GLY A 100 1.66 -5.93 -1.75
N LEU A 101 0.96 -5.13 -2.53
CA LEU A 101 1.01 -3.68 -2.48
C LEU A 101 -0.15 -3.17 -1.63
N PHE A 102 0.18 -2.36 -0.63
CA PHE A 102 -0.79 -1.63 0.16
C PHE A 102 -0.66 -0.13 -0.15
N SER A 103 -1.79 0.52 -0.40
CA SER A 103 -1.86 1.97 -0.57
C SER A 103 -2.95 2.58 0.28
N ILE A 104 -2.78 3.84 0.64
CA ILE A 104 -3.80 4.67 1.29
C ILE A 104 -3.70 6.07 0.72
N GLY A 105 -4.85 6.69 0.48
CA GLY A 105 -4.89 7.97 -0.19
C GLY A 105 -6.28 8.60 -0.16
N LEU A 106 -6.39 9.69 -0.89
CA LEU A 106 -7.65 10.38 -1.17
C LEU A 106 -7.73 10.73 -2.65
N VAL A 107 -8.95 10.91 -3.14
CA VAL A 107 -9.24 11.22 -4.54
C VAL A 107 -10.39 12.21 -4.62
N ASP A 108 -10.28 13.13 -5.58
CA ASP A 108 -11.32 14.11 -5.90
C ASP A 108 -12.22 13.59 -7.00
N ILE A 109 -13.51 13.86 -6.85
CA ILE A 109 -14.55 13.33 -7.73
C ILE A 109 -15.28 14.45 -8.44
N GLY A 110 -15.19 14.43 -9.77
CA GLY A 110 -15.96 15.33 -10.64
C GLY A 110 -15.38 16.74 -10.81
N ASP A 111 -14.40 17.15 -10.00
CA ASP A 111 -13.75 18.45 -10.10
C ASP A 111 -12.29 18.43 -9.61
N THR A 112 -11.70 19.62 -9.56
CA THR A 112 -10.32 19.90 -9.09
C THR A 112 -10.34 21.13 -8.16
N GLU A 113 -11.49 21.47 -7.57
CA GLU A 113 -11.68 22.68 -6.78
C GLU A 113 -11.84 22.33 -5.29
N GLY A 114 -11.06 23.00 -4.43
CA GLY A 114 -11.06 22.71 -3.00
C GLY A 114 -10.01 21.67 -2.62
N ASP A 115 -9.51 21.76 -1.38
CA ASP A 115 -8.47 20.85 -0.88
C ASP A 115 -9.06 19.86 0.11
N SER A 116 -9.28 18.63 -0.34
CA SER A 116 -9.54 17.50 0.53
C SER A 116 -8.21 17.04 1.17
N ILE A 117 -8.23 16.77 2.48
CA ILE A 117 -7.02 16.46 3.25
C ILE A 117 -7.15 15.10 3.94
N LEU A 118 -6.18 14.22 3.72
CA LEU A 118 -5.99 12.99 4.48
C LEU A 118 -4.71 13.10 5.30
N THR A 119 -4.87 12.98 6.62
CA THR A 119 -3.74 12.95 7.55
C THR A 119 -3.57 11.55 8.12
N LEU A 120 -2.34 11.03 8.08
CA LEU A 120 -1.96 9.78 8.76
C LEU A 120 -1.01 10.09 9.92
N ASN A 121 -1.27 9.53 11.09
CA ASN A 121 -0.50 9.76 12.29
C ASN A 121 -0.25 8.47 13.09
N GLY A 122 0.85 8.42 13.83
CA GLY A 122 1.17 7.30 14.70
C GLY A 122 1.47 6.01 13.93
N ALA A 123 1.94 6.13 12.68
CA ALA A 123 2.23 4.98 11.84
C ALA A 123 3.33 4.09 12.44
N SER A 124 3.04 2.81 12.55
CA SER A 124 3.94 1.75 12.99
C SER A 124 3.87 0.60 11.98
N TYR A 125 5.03 0.10 11.56
CA TYR A 125 5.14 -1.04 10.65
C TYR A 125 6.10 -2.06 11.25
N THR A 126 5.57 -3.25 11.53
CA THR A 126 6.32 -4.36 12.13
C THR A 126 6.46 -5.47 11.10
N PRO A 127 7.64 -5.62 10.47
CA PRO A 127 7.85 -6.66 9.47
C PRO A 127 7.97 -8.04 10.13
N VAL A 128 7.51 -9.09 9.45
CA VAL A 128 7.79 -10.47 9.86
C VAL A 128 9.27 -10.77 9.68
N PRO A 129 9.94 -11.36 10.68
CA PRO A 129 11.33 -11.77 10.52
C PRO A 129 11.48 -12.76 9.36
N THR A 130 12.31 -12.42 8.38
CA THR A 130 12.70 -13.36 7.33
C THR A 130 13.39 -14.56 7.97
N PRO A 131 13.02 -15.81 7.65
CA PRO A 131 13.73 -16.97 8.19
C PRO A 131 15.22 -16.88 7.83
N ALA A 132 16.08 -16.86 8.85
CA ALA A 132 17.52 -16.91 8.61
C ALA A 132 17.85 -18.25 7.93
N LEU A 133 18.21 -18.22 6.66
CA LEU A 133 18.83 -19.35 5.98
C LEU A 133 20.14 -19.65 6.69
N LEU A 134 20.12 -20.59 7.63
CA LEU A 134 21.30 -21.08 8.33
C LEU A 134 22.29 -21.62 7.28
N PRO A 135 23.49 -21.04 7.12
CA PRO A 135 24.52 -21.56 6.21
C PRO A 135 24.96 -23.01 6.56
N GLY A 136 24.55 -23.52 7.73
CA GLY A 136 24.95 -24.82 8.26
C GLY A 136 24.28 -26.04 7.64
N LEU A 137 23.24 -25.91 6.82
CA LEU A 137 22.58 -27.09 6.21
C LEU A 137 23.33 -27.70 5.02
N ILE A 138 24.37 -27.05 4.49
CA ILE A 138 25.18 -27.58 3.37
C ILE A 138 26.24 -28.59 3.89
N CYS A 139 26.50 -28.64 5.21
CA CYS A 139 27.61 -29.43 5.77
C CYS A 139 27.29 -30.90 6.09
N LEU A 140 26.05 -31.39 5.87
CA LEU A 140 25.67 -32.78 6.19
C LEU A 140 25.82 -33.79 5.03
N GLY A 141 26.42 -33.41 3.90
CA GLY A 141 26.36 -34.18 2.65
C GLY A 141 27.64 -34.86 2.12
N LEU A 142 28.81 -34.78 2.78
CA LEU A 142 30.06 -35.36 2.23
C LEU A 142 30.53 -36.57 3.04
N SER A 143 29.93 -37.72 2.75
CA SER A 143 30.35 -39.02 3.28
C SER A 143 31.69 -39.46 2.68
N VAL A 144 32.54 -40.00 3.56
CA VAL A 144 33.91 -40.51 3.36
C VAL A 144 34.02 -41.49 2.17
N VAL A 145 34.78 -41.11 1.14
CA VAL A 145 35.32 -42.08 0.16
C VAL A 145 36.54 -42.76 0.78
N ARG A 146 36.38 -44.02 1.19
CA ARG A 146 37.49 -44.87 1.68
C ARG A 146 38.43 -45.22 0.53
N LYS A 147 39.71 -44.81 0.64
CA LYS A 147 40.80 -45.17 -0.28
C LYS A 147 41.16 -46.65 -0.11
N ARG A 148 40.90 -47.51 -1.10
CA ARG A 148 41.46 -48.88 -1.15
C ARG A 148 42.89 -48.82 -1.68
N LYS A 149 43.86 -49.27 -0.86
CA LYS A 149 45.21 -49.65 -1.32
C LYS A 149 45.09 -50.97 -2.09
N GLN A 150 45.48 -51.00 -3.36
CA GLN A 150 45.85 -52.26 -4.01
C GLN A 150 47.34 -52.51 -3.75
N GLN A 151 47.63 -53.65 -3.12
CA GLN A 151 48.98 -54.20 -2.98
C GLN A 151 49.47 -54.70 -4.33
N SER A 152 50.72 -54.40 -4.63
CA SER A 152 51.49 -54.93 -5.74
C SER A 152 51.71 -56.44 -5.61
N ALA A 153 51.77 -57.13 -6.76
CA ALA A 153 52.63 -58.28 -7.00
C ALA A 153 53.24 -58.11 -8.39
#